data_AF-A0A192D3C7-F1
#
_entry.id   AF-A0A192D3C7-F1
#
_cell.length_a   1.000
_cell.length_b   1.000
_cell.length_c   1.000
_cell.angle_alpha   90.00
_cell.angle_beta   90.00
_cell.angle_gamma   90.00
#
_symmetry.space_group_name_H-M   'P 1'
#
loop_
_entity.id
_entity.type
_entity.pdbx_description
1 polymer ?
#
loop_
_entity_poly.entity_id
_entity_poly.type
_entity_poly.pdbx_seq_one_letter_code
_entity_poly.pdbx_strand_id
1 'polypeptide(L)'
;MTTQFIDIAQRAAADGQITADELLALRREGWGDGIITREEAEALFALNTALDVRSSEWCDFFVEAIGEFVLNAAPPRLQCSAEEAEWLIAQIDRDGIVESAAELEAVVRIIERAENVPERLKDYALAVVEREVLTGTGPTRCGGALSATHISAAECRIIRRVIFASGGCAPAAVSRFEAEMLFRLKDATLADENAAEWDDLFIDGVANFLKGFVLPSAQLDHARRRELEAFVADNRANVGRFMGRVMREVPQVANHFGKVFGKKKPAATDYAALAAEGEKVTAYESEWLDAMIAADGEVDALETRLIARIAEEG
;
A
#
# COMPACT_ATOMS: atom_id res chain seq x y z
N MET A 1 1.00 30.12 -10.14
CA MET A 1 1.95 29.18 -10.74
C MET A 1 1.20 28.05 -11.42
N THR A 2 0.15 27.52 -10.77
CA THR A 2 -0.80 26.53 -11.32
C THR A 2 -1.25 26.76 -12.77
N THR A 3 -1.50 28.01 -13.19
CA THR A 3 -1.93 28.32 -14.57
C THR A 3 -0.90 27.91 -15.63
N GLN A 4 0.39 28.13 -15.40
CA GLN A 4 1.43 27.81 -16.37
C GLN A 4 1.65 26.30 -16.48
N PHE A 5 1.61 25.59 -15.34
CA PHE A 5 1.67 24.12 -15.31
C PHE A 5 0.51 23.50 -16.12
N ILE A 6 -0.72 23.96 -15.86
CA ILE A 6 -1.91 23.48 -16.54
C ILE A 6 -1.84 23.77 -18.05
N ASP A 7 -1.40 24.97 -18.45
CA ASP A 7 -1.26 25.33 -19.86
C ASP A 7 -0.27 24.42 -20.61
N ILE A 8 0.85 24.06 -19.97
CA ILE A 8 1.84 23.11 -20.56
C ILE A 8 1.21 21.73 -20.70
N ALA A 9 0.56 21.23 -19.65
CA ALA A 9 -0.06 19.92 -19.66
C ALA A 9 -1.17 19.80 -20.72
N GLN A 10 -1.99 20.85 -20.87
CA GLN A 10 -3.06 20.89 -21.88
C GLN A 10 -2.53 20.93 -23.31
N ARG A 11 -1.44 21.65 -23.57
CA ARG A 11 -0.81 21.66 -24.91
C ARG A 11 -0.24 20.30 -25.26
N ALA A 12 0.55 19.70 -24.37
CA ALA A 12 1.10 18.37 -24.57
C ALA A 12 -0.01 17.31 -24.75
N ALA A 13 -1.14 17.44 -24.02
CA ALA A 13 -2.28 16.55 -24.16
C ALA A 13 -2.99 16.73 -25.52
N ALA A 14 -3.12 17.97 -26.01
CA ALA A 14 -3.68 18.24 -27.33
C ALA A 14 -2.80 17.70 -28.46
N ASP A 15 -1.48 17.72 -28.26
CA ASP A 15 -0.50 17.19 -29.21
C ASP A 15 -0.31 15.66 -29.11
N GLY A 16 -0.85 15.03 -28.05
CA GLY A 16 -0.69 13.59 -27.76
C GLY A 16 0.73 13.19 -27.37
N GLN A 17 1.61 14.15 -27.15
CA GLN A 17 3.04 13.93 -26.91
C GLN A 17 3.59 14.99 -25.95
N ILE A 18 4.58 14.61 -25.15
CA ILE A 18 5.31 15.54 -24.28
C ILE A 18 6.79 15.56 -24.65
N THR A 19 7.30 16.75 -24.96
CA THR A 19 8.72 16.94 -25.27
C THR A 19 9.56 16.97 -23.99
N ALA A 20 10.87 16.76 -24.11
CA ALA A 20 11.79 16.85 -22.97
C ALA A 20 11.80 18.25 -22.33
N ASP A 21 11.68 19.31 -23.13
CA ASP A 21 11.62 20.69 -22.65
C ASP A 21 10.32 20.98 -21.87
N GLU A 22 9.19 20.45 -22.34
CA GLU A 22 7.91 20.55 -21.63
C GLU A 22 7.90 19.76 -20.33
N LEU A 23 8.48 18.54 -20.32
CA LEU A 23 8.64 17.76 -19.11
C LEU A 23 9.53 18.48 -18.08
N LEU A 24 10.63 19.07 -18.52
CA LEU A 24 11.48 19.89 -17.66
C LEU A 24 10.74 21.13 -17.14
N ALA A 25 9.89 21.74 -17.97
CA ALA A 25 9.06 22.86 -17.55
C ALA A 25 8.03 22.44 -16.50
N LEU A 26 7.32 21.33 -16.69
CA LEU A 26 6.40 20.77 -15.68
C LEU A 26 7.13 20.48 -14.36
N ARG A 27 8.34 19.92 -14.41
CA ARG A 27 9.16 19.70 -13.20
C ARG A 27 9.59 20.99 -12.51
N ARG A 28 9.83 22.07 -13.24
CA ARG A 28 10.18 23.36 -12.61
C ARG A 28 8.97 24.02 -11.98
N GLU A 29 7.83 23.97 -12.65
CA GLU A 29 6.61 24.59 -12.15
C GLU A 29 6.02 23.80 -10.96
N GLY A 30 5.90 22.47 -11.08
CA GLY A 30 5.26 21.62 -10.05
C GLY A 30 6.04 21.49 -8.74
N TRP A 31 7.36 21.71 -8.75
CA TRP A 31 8.17 21.77 -7.53
C TRP A 31 8.56 23.19 -7.14
N GLY A 32 8.01 24.21 -7.81
CA GLY A 32 8.34 25.61 -7.55
C GLY A 32 7.97 26.07 -6.13
N ASP A 33 6.83 25.62 -5.61
CA ASP A 33 6.38 25.81 -4.23
C ASP A 33 6.47 24.53 -3.37
N GLY A 34 6.88 23.41 -3.98
CA GLY A 34 7.10 22.13 -3.32
C GLY A 34 5.82 21.36 -3.00
N ILE A 35 4.67 21.73 -3.58
CA ILE A 35 3.40 21.03 -3.40
C ILE A 35 2.68 20.92 -4.74
N ILE A 36 2.40 19.69 -5.17
CA ILE A 36 1.51 19.44 -6.30
C ILE A 36 0.06 19.68 -5.84
N THR A 37 -0.70 20.53 -6.55
CA THR A 37 -2.12 20.75 -6.22
C THR A 37 -3.02 19.67 -6.84
N ARG A 38 -4.28 19.61 -6.39
CA ARG A 38 -5.26 18.69 -6.97
C ARG A 38 -5.49 18.98 -8.46
N GLU A 39 -5.58 20.25 -8.84
CA GLU A 39 -5.78 20.65 -10.24
C GLU A 39 -4.58 20.26 -11.11
N GLU A 40 -3.36 20.33 -10.58
CA GLU A 40 -2.15 19.88 -11.27
C GLU A 40 -2.12 18.36 -11.40
N ALA A 41 -2.48 17.63 -10.35
CA ALA A 41 -2.59 16.17 -10.39
C ALA A 41 -3.65 15.71 -11.41
N GLU A 42 -4.83 16.35 -11.45
CA GLU A 42 -5.88 16.08 -12.44
C GLU A 42 -5.41 16.40 -13.88
N ALA A 43 -4.62 17.47 -14.07
CA ALA A 43 -4.00 17.79 -15.35
C ALA A 43 -2.97 16.73 -15.77
N LEU A 44 -2.20 16.16 -14.83
CA LEU A 44 -1.27 15.06 -15.09
C LEU A 44 -1.99 13.77 -15.49
N PHE A 45 -3.12 13.43 -14.87
CA PHE A 45 -3.95 12.30 -15.31
C PHE A 45 -4.50 12.52 -16.71
N ALA A 46 -5.03 13.71 -17.00
CA ALA A 46 -5.52 14.04 -18.33
C ALA A 46 -4.42 13.96 -19.40
N LEU A 47 -3.24 14.49 -19.10
CA LEU A 47 -2.07 14.37 -19.97
C LEU A 47 -1.66 12.90 -20.13
N ASN A 48 -1.56 12.13 -19.03
CA ASN A 48 -1.21 10.72 -19.10
C ASN A 48 -2.13 9.97 -20.06
N THR A 49 -3.45 10.12 -19.94
CA THR A 49 -4.45 9.50 -20.82
C THR A 49 -4.22 9.88 -22.29
N ALA A 50 -3.90 11.14 -22.57
CA ALA A 50 -3.76 11.65 -23.94
C ALA A 50 -2.45 11.25 -24.65
N LEU A 51 -1.43 10.78 -23.92
CA LEU A 51 -0.13 10.45 -24.51
C LEU A 51 -0.19 9.17 -25.36
N ASP A 52 0.32 9.26 -26.59
CA ASP A 52 0.53 8.11 -27.48
C ASP A 52 1.60 7.16 -26.93
N VAL A 53 2.69 7.73 -26.41
CA VAL A 53 3.83 7.01 -25.84
C VAL A 53 4.20 7.64 -24.51
N ARG A 54 4.23 6.82 -23.46
CA ARG A 54 4.68 7.20 -22.13
C ARG A 54 6.14 6.79 -21.97
N SER A 55 7.06 7.75 -22.05
CA SER A 55 8.48 7.50 -21.84
C SER A 55 8.76 7.15 -20.37
N SER A 56 9.90 6.51 -20.09
CA SER A 56 10.36 6.27 -18.72
C SER A 56 10.41 7.54 -17.88
N GLU A 57 10.89 8.63 -18.45
CA GLU A 57 11.06 9.92 -17.78
C GLU A 57 9.72 10.57 -17.44
N TRP A 58 8.72 10.36 -18.29
CA TRP A 58 7.33 10.75 -18.01
C TRP A 58 6.74 9.89 -16.89
N CYS A 59 6.86 8.55 -16.99
CA CYS A 59 6.35 7.64 -15.96
C CYS A 59 6.96 7.97 -14.58
N ASP A 60 8.28 8.17 -14.50
CA ASP A 60 8.96 8.54 -13.26
C ASP A 60 8.42 9.85 -12.69
N PHE A 61 8.26 10.87 -13.54
CA PHE A 61 7.72 12.17 -13.13
C PHE A 61 6.27 12.05 -12.64
N PHE A 62 5.43 11.34 -13.39
CA PHE A 62 4.02 11.13 -13.06
C PHE A 62 3.87 10.41 -11.71
N VAL A 63 4.58 9.29 -11.52
CA VAL A 63 4.57 8.50 -10.28
C VAL A 63 5.04 9.35 -9.09
N GLU A 64 6.10 10.14 -9.28
CA GLU A 64 6.63 11.02 -8.22
C GLU A 64 5.63 12.12 -7.86
N ALA A 65 5.07 12.81 -8.85
CA ALA A 65 4.14 13.93 -8.64
C ALA A 65 2.82 13.50 -8.00
N ILE A 66 2.22 12.40 -8.48
CA ILE A 66 0.99 11.86 -7.91
C ILE A 66 1.25 11.30 -6.50
N GLY A 67 2.40 10.67 -6.28
CA GLY A 67 2.81 10.22 -4.95
C GLY A 67 3.00 11.37 -3.95
N GLU A 68 3.62 12.47 -4.37
CA GLU A 68 3.76 13.66 -3.51
C GLU A 68 2.41 14.30 -3.22
N PHE A 69 1.52 14.42 -4.22
CA PHE A 69 0.16 14.92 -4.01
C PHE A 69 -0.58 14.08 -2.96
N VAL A 70 -0.68 12.76 -3.17
CA VAL A 70 -1.50 11.87 -2.33
C VAL A 70 -0.95 11.75 -0.91
N LEU A 71 0.37 11.72 -0.73
CA LEU A 71 0.98 11.45 0.57
C LEU A 71 1.41 12.70 1.33
N ASN A 72 1.52 13.86 0.68
CA ASN A 72 2.18 15.02 1.29
C ASN A 72 1.50 16.37 1.04
N ALA A 73 0.48 16.47 0.18
CA ALA A 73 -0.20 17.74 -0.06
C ALA A 73 -0.99 18.24 1.17
N ALA A 74 -1.41 17.33 2.05
CA ALA A 74 -2.07 17.62 3.30
C ALA A 74 -1.42 16.89 4.49
N PRO A 75 -1.49 17.46 5.71
CA PRO A 75 -1.08 16.74 6.91
C PRO A 75 -2.15 15.71 7.35
N PRO A 76 -1.73 14.57 7.93
CA PRO A 76 -0.36 14.14 8.18
C PRO A 76 0.37 13.64 6.92
N ARG A 77 1.67 13.95 6.82
CA ARG A 77 2.50 13.47 5.69
C ARG A 77 2.69 11.95 5.76
N LEU A 78 2.97 11.34 4.61
CA LEU A 78 3.14 9.89 4.41
C LEU A 78 1.90 9.06 4.77
N GLN A 79 0.73 9.68 4.82
CA GLN A 79 -0.54 9.01 5.04
C GLN A 79 -1.45 9.25 3.85
N CYS A 80 -2.25 8.25 3.51
CA CYS A 80 -3.35 8.40 2.56
C CYS A 80 -4.67 8.25 3.33
N SER A 81 -5.55 9.24 3.20
CA SER A 81 -6.91 9.17 3.73
C SER A 81 -7.83 8.33 2.83
N ALA A 82 -9.00 7.97 3.36
CA ALA A 82 -10.03 7.29 2.56
C ALA A 82 -10.50 8.13 1.36
N GLU A 83 -10.64 9.45 1.53
CA GLU A 83 -11.05 10.36 0.46
C GLU A 83 -9.99 10.45 -0.65
N GLU A 84 -8.69 10.53 -0.29
CA GLU A 84 -7.60 10.54 -1.25
C GLU A 84 -7.48 9.20 -1.99
N ALA A 85 -7.67 8.08 -1.31
CA ALA A 85 -7.70 6.76 -1.92
C ALA A 85 -8.88 6.62 -2.90
N GLU A 86 -10.08 7.06 -2.51
CA GLU A 86 -11.26 7.05 -3.38
C GLU A 86 -11.07 7.95 -4.61
N TRP A 87 -10.51 9.14 -4.42
CA TRP A 87 -10.18 10.03 -5.53
C TRP A 87 -9.15 9.40 -6.48
N LEU A 88 -8.08 8.80 -5.95
CA LEU A 88 -7.02 8.19 -6.75
C LEU A 88 -7.57 7.02 -7.57
N ILE A 89 -8.35 6.13 -6.93
CA ILE A 89 -9.01 5.02 -7.62
C ILE A 89 -9.94 5.57 -8.71
N ALA A 90 -10.72 6.61 -8.43
CA ALA A 90 -11.62 7.20 -9.43
C ALA A 90 -10.90 7.86 -10.61
N GLN A 91 -9.68 8.38 -10.44
CA GLN A 91 -8.89 8.93 -11.55
C GLN A 91 -8.38 7.83 -12.49
N ILE A 92 -7.98 6.69 -11.91
CA ILE A 92 -7.37 5.55 -12.60
C ILE A 92 -8.44 4.66 -13.24
N ASP A 93 -9.52 4.36 -12.51
CA ASP A 93 -10.57 3.42 -12.91
C ASP A 93 -11.77 4.14 -13.54
N ARG A 94 -11.51 5.10 -14.44
CA ARG A 94 -12.55 5.98 -15.00
C ARG A 94 -13.57 5.24 -15.86
N ASP A 95 -13.15 4.16 -16.52
CA ASP A 95 -13.96 3.35 -17.43
C ASP A 95 -14.01 1.86 -17.03
N GLY A 96 -13.49 1.51 -15.85
CA GLY A 96 -13.40 0.14 -15.36
C GLY A 96 -12.12 -0.60 -15.75
N ILE A 97 -11.16 0.07 -16.42
CA ILE A 97 -9.90 -0.51 -16.87
C ILE A 97 -8.75 0.43 -16.45
N VAL A 98 -7.67 -0.15 -15.91
CA VAL A 98 -6.42 0.60 -15.72
C VAL A 98 -5.72 0.68 -17.07
N GLU A 99 -5.65 1.86 -17.67
CA GLU A 99 -5.18 2.03 -19.05
C GLU A 99 -3.65 2.05 -19.15
N SER A 100 -2.92 2.37 -18.07
CA SER A 100 -1.47 2.56 -18.15
C SER A 100 -0.65 1.92 -17.02
N ALA A 101 0.53 1.42 -17.39
CA ALA A 101 1.56 0.96 -16.44
C ALA A 101 2.01 2.07 -15.48
N ALA A 102 1.98 3.34 -15.91
CA ALA A 102 2.29 4.50 -15.07
C ALA A 102 1.28 4.66 -13.91
N GLU A 103 -0.02 4.47 -14.16
CA GLU A 103 -1.06 4.56 -13.13
C GLU A 103 -0.96 3.42 -12.12
N LEU A 104 -0.77 2.19 -12.59
CA LEU A 104 -0.55 1.05 -11.70
C LEU A 104 0.72 1.25 -10.85
N GLU A 105 1.82 1.67 -11.47
CA GLU A 105 3.06 1.97 -10.74
C GLU A 105 2.86 3.10 -9.72
N ALA A 106 2.07 4.14 -10.03
CA ALA A 106 1.78 5.22 -9.08
C ALA A 106 1.06 4.70 -7.84
N VAL A 107 0.05 3.85 -7.99
CA VAL A 107 -0.66 3.23 -6.86
C VAL A 107 0.28 2.37 -6.03
N VAL A 108 1.05 1.48 -6.67
CA VAL A 108 1.99 0.60 -5.98
C VAL A 108 3.01 1.43 -5.21
N ARG A 109 3.57 2.48 -5.83
CA ARG A 109 4.57 3.34 -5.21
C ARG A 109 4.03 4.12 -4.02
N ILE A 110 2.76 4.54 -4.06
CA ILE A 110 2.07 5.18 -2.94
C ILE A 110 1.94 4.21 -1.77
N ILE A 111 1.47 2.98 -2.04
CA ILE A 111 1.32 1.94 -1.01
C ILE A 111 2.67 1.61 -0.34
N GLU A 112 3.75 1.51 -1.13
CA GLU A 112 5.11 1.23 -0.62
C GLU A 112 5.67 2.34 0.27
N ARG A 113 5.39 3.61 -0.05
CA ARG A 113 6.02 4.76 0.62
C ARG A 113 5.23 5.25 1.82
N ALA A 114 3.94 4.94 1.87
CA ALA A 114 3.08 5.40 2.95
C ALA A 114 3.42 4.71 4.28
N GLU A 115 3.33 5.47 5.36
CA GLU A 115 3.22 4.92 6.71
C GLU A 115 1.86 4.20 6.88
N ASN A 116 0.80 4.72 6.25
CA ASN A 116 -0.50 4.06 6.22
C ASN A 116 -1.30 4.42 4.96
N VAL A 117 -2.01 3.44 4.43
CA VAL A 117 -3.05 3.61 3.40
C VAL A 117 -4.31 2.87 3.84
N PRO A 118 -5.51 3.26 3.35
CA PRO A 118 -6.72 2.49 3.55
C PRO A 118 -6.63 1.13 2.86
N GLU A 119 -7.17 0.08 3.48
CA GLU A 119 -7.19 -1.29 2.91
C GLU A 119 -7.75 -1.31 1.49
N ARG A 120 -8.80 -0.53 1.24
CA ARG A 120 -9.42 -0.37 -0.09
C ARG A 120 -8.42 -0.06 -1.20
N LEU A 121 -7.37 0.72 -0.93
CA LEU A 121 -6.37 1.05 -1.95
C LEU A 121 -5.46 -0.14 -2.27
N LYS A 122 -5.07 -0.92 -1.25
CA LYS A 122 -4.31 -2.17 -1.46
C LYS A 122 -5.17 -3.19 -2.19
N ASP A 123 -6.39 -3.39 -1.73
CA ASP A 123 -7.33 -4.36 -2.31
C ASP A 123 -7.59 -4.03 -3.79
N TYR A 124 -7.74 -2.75 -4.11
CA TYR A 124 -7.87 -2.30 -5.50
C TYR A 124 -6.64 -2.65 -6.33
N ALA A 125 -5.42 -2.32 -5.87
CA ALA A 125 -4.19 -2.62 -6.58
C ALA A 125 -4.02 -4.12 -6.85
N LEU A 126 -4.33 -4.96 -5.85
CA LEU A 126 -4.27 -6.41 -5.99
C LEU A 126 -5.37 -6.96 -6.90
N ALA A 127 -6.59 -6.43 -6.83
CA ALA A 127 -7.68 -6.83 -7.70
C ALA A 127 -7.41 -6.50 -9.17
N VAL A 128 -6.71 -5.39 -9.45
CA VAL A 128 -6.24 -5.05 -10.81
C VAL A 128 -5.28 -6.12 -11.31
N VAL A 129 -4.26 -6.47 -10.53
CA VAL A 129 -3.28 -7.50 -10.90
C VAL A 129 -3.93 -8.88 -11.01
N GLU A 130 -4.82 -9.24 -10.09
CA GLU A 130 -5.57 -10.49 -10.13
C GLU A 130 -6.37 -10.60 -11.44
N ARG A 131 -7.10 -9.55 -11.82
CA ARG A 131 -7.82 -9.49 -13.10
C ARG A 131 -6.86 -9.60 -14.29
N GLU A 132 -5.70 -8.95 -14.25
CA GLU A 132 -4.71 -9.03 -15.32
C GLU A 132 -4.20 -10.45 -15.53
N VAL A 133 -3.89 -11.18 -14.46
CA VAL A 133 -3.49 -12.59 -14.53
C VAL A 133 -4.62 -13.44 -15.10
N LEU A 134 -5.85 -13.27 -14.59
CA LEU A 134 -6.99 -14.11 -14.97
C LEU A 134 -7.53 -13.85 -16.38
N THR A 135 -7.42 -12.62 -16.87
CA THR A 135 -7.93 -12.21 -18.20
C THR A 135 -6.84 -12.08 -19.24
N GLY A 136 -5.57 -12.08 -18.81
CA GLY A 136 -4.42 -11.84 -19.66
C GLY A 136 -4.40 -10.46 -20.32
N THR A 137 -5.15 -9.48 -19.81
CA THR A 137 -5.30 -8.14 -20.39
C THR A 137 -5.16 -7.06 -19.31
N GLY A 138 -4.35 -6.03 -19.60
CA GLY A 138 -4.18 -4.84 -18.75
C GLY A 138 -2.73 -4.33 -18.74
N PRO A 139 -2.36 -3.42 -17.84
CA PRO A 139 -1.06 -2.76 -17.82
C PRO A 139 0.18 -3.67 -17.88
N THR A 140 0.13 -4.87 -17.29
CA THR A 140 1.22 -5.85 -17.32
C THR A 140 1.09 -6.88 -18.45
N ARG A 141 0.08 -6.73 -19.33
CA ARG A 141 -0.42 -7.79 -20.20
C ARG A 141 -0.88 -7.29 -21.58
N CYS A 142 -0.51 -7.99 -22.65
CA CYS A 142 -0.83 -7.57 -24.02
C CYS A 142 -2.10 -8.21 -24.62
N GLY A 143 -2.86 -9.03 -23.90
CA GLY A 143 -4.11 -9.64 -24.39
C GLY A 143 -3.95 -10.80 -25.37
N GLY A 144 -2.82 -11.51 -25.34
CA GLY A 144 -2.54 -12.66 -26.23
C GLY A 144 -3.13 -13.98 -25.71
N ALA A 145 -3.31 -14.98 -26.58
CA ALA A 145 -3.93 -16.26 -26.19
C ALA A 145 -3.21 -17.04 -25.07
N LEU A 146 -1.93 -16.74 -24.80
CA LEU A 146 -1.12 -17.34 -23.74
C LEU A 146 -0.92 -16.42 -22.53
N SER A 147 -1.53 -15.24 -22.51
CA SER A 147 -1.26 -14.23 -21.46
C SER A 147 -2.12 -14.40 -20.21
N ALA A 148 -3.17 -15.23 -20.27
CA ALA A 148 -4.14 -15.44 -19.18
C ALA A 148 -3.96 -16.75 -18.41
N THR A 149 -2.86 -17.47 -18.62
CA THR A 149 -2.70 -18.85 -18.12
C THR A 149 -1.66 -18.98 -17.01
N HIS A 150 -0.74 -18.03 -16.88
CA HIS A 150 0.33 -18.05 -15.89
C HIS A 150 0.51 -16.70 -15.22
N ILE A 151 1.11 -16.71 -14.04
CA ILE A 151 1.63 -15.52 -13.39
C ILE A 151 3.07 -15.22 -13.85
N SER A 152 3.33 -13.97 -14.15
CA SER A 152 4.61 -13.48 -14.67
C SER A 152 5.46 -12.85 -13.56
N ALA A 153 6.77 -12.75 -13.81
CA ALA A 153 7.69 -12.07 -12.91
C ALA A 153 7.35 -10.57 -12.71
N ALA A 154 6.62 -9.94 -13.63
CA ALA A 154 6.15 -8.56 -13.44
C ALA A 154 5.07 -8.48 -12.35
N GLU A 155 4.07 -9.37 -12.40
CA GLU A 155 2.99 -9.39 -11.42
C GLU A 155 3.50 -9.89 -10.07
N CYS A 156 4.36 -10.91 -10.03
CA CYS A 156 4.99 -11.34 -8.77
C CYS A 156 5.75 -10.18 -8.09
N ARG A 157 6.40 -9.30 -8.86
CA ARG A 157 7.05 -8.10 -8.31
C ARG A 157 6.04 -7.12 -7.74
N ILE A 158 4.94 -6.85 -8.45
CA ILE A 158 3.90 -5.93 -7.98
C ILE A 158 3.20 -6.47 -6.72
N ILE A 159 2.75 -7.71 -6.74
CA ILE A 159 2.09 -8.37 -5.61
C ILE A 159 2.99 -8.33 -4.38
N ARG A 160 4.28 -8.70 -4.52
CA ARG A 160 5.25 -8.64 -3.42
C ARG A 160 5.39 -7.22 -2.84
N ARG A 161 5.46 -6.20 -3.69
CA ARG A 161 5.58 -4.79 -3.28
C ARG A 161 4.34 -4.30 -2.52
N VAL A 162 3.15 -4.79 -2.88
CA VAL A 162 1.89 -4.38 -2.24
C VAL A 162 1.62 -5.16 -0.95
N ILE A 163 1.72 -6.49 -0.98
CA ILE A 163 1.40 -7.35 0.16
C ILE A 163 2.34 -7.04 1.34
N PHE A 164 3.65 -6.93 1.09
CA PHE A 164 4.64 -6.67 2.14
C PHE A 164 4.94 -5.18 2.38
N ALA A 165 4.11 -4.27 1.86
CA ALA A 165 4.29 -2.85 2.08
C ALA A 165 4.11 -2.46 3.56
N SER A 166 4.68 -1.31 3.95
CA SER A 166 4.42 -0.70 5.25
C SER A 166 2.99 -0.16 5.37
N GLY A 167 2.42 0.34 4.26
CA GLY A 167 1.04 0.80 4.20
C GLY A 167 0.06 -0.38 4.21
N GLY A 168 -0.94 -0.36 5.10
CA GLY A 168 -1.98 -1.39 5.19
C GLY A 168 -2.43 -1.72 6.61
N CYS A 169 -2.97 -2.94 6.81
CA CYS A 169 -3.45 -3.47 8.09
C CYS A 169 -2.37 -3.39 9.20
N ALA A 170 -1.14 -3.78 8.86
CA ALA A 170 0.06 -3.49 9.64
C ALA A 170 1.31 -3.56 8.75
N PRO A 171 2.45 -3.01 9.22
CA PRO A 171 3.69 -3.03 8.44
C PRO A 171 4.11 -4.46 8.09
N ALA A 172 4.17 -4.77 6.79
CA ALA A 172 4.50 -6.09 6.25
C ALA A 172 3.64 -7.26 6.77
N ALA A 173 2.45 -6.97 7.30
CA ALA A 173 1.47 -7.97 7.69
C ALA A 173 0.53 -8.26 6.53
N VAL A 174 0.34 -9.55 6.25
CA VAL A 174 -0.57 -9.99 5.20
C VAL A 174 -1.98 -10.12 5.74
N SER A 175 -2.97 -9.60 5.01
CA SER A 175 -4.38 -9.69 5.37
C SER A 175 -5.00 -10.99 4.86
N ARG A 176 -6.17 -11.35 5.42
CA ARG A 176 -6.95 -12.49 4.91
C ARG A 176 -7.34 -12.33 3.44
N PHE A 177 -7.73 -11.11 3.03
CA PHE A 177 -8.09 -10.81 1.64
C PHE A 177 -6.92 -11.08 0.69
N GLU A 178 -5.72 -10.69 1.11
CA GLU A 178 -4.48 -10.89 0.36
C GLU A 178 -4.13 -12.38 0.25
N ALA A 179 -4.23 -13.13 1.35
CA ALA A 179 -3.99 -14.57 1.36
C ALA A 179 -5.01 -15.33 0.50
N GLU A 180 -6.30 -14.99 0.57
CA GLU A 180 -7.33 -15.58 -0.28
C GLU A 180 -7.12 -15.25 -1.75
N MET A 181 -6.62 -14.06 -2.08
CA MET A 181 -6.24 -13.70 -3.46
C MET A 181 -5.08 -14.55 -3.97
N LEU A 182 -4.06 -14.80 -3.14
CA LEU A 182 -2.95 -15.68 -3.51
C LEU A 182 -3.42 -17.11 -3.83
N PHE A 183 -4.36 -17.66 -3.05
CA PHE A 183 -4.99 -18.95 -3.35
C PHE A 183 -5.78 -18.93 -4.66
N ARG A 184 -6.60 -17.90 -4.91
CA ARG A 184 -7.33 -17.78 -6.18
C ARG A 184 -6.40 -17.75 -7.39
N LEU A 185 -5.27 -17.06 -7.28
CA LEU A 185 -4.24 -17.05 -8.32
C LEU A 185 -3.54 -18.40 -8.48
N LYS A 186 -3.23 -19.09 -7.38
CA LYS A 186 -2.64 -20.44 -7.41
C LYS A 186 -3.56 -21.38 -8.18
N ASP A 187 -4.83 -21.47 -7.77
CA ASP A 187 -5.81 -22.37 -8.38
C ASP A 187 -5.99 -22.08 -9.87
N ALA A 188 -6.04 -20.79 -10.23
CA ALA A 188 -6.24 -20.38 -11.62
C ALA A 188 -5.03 -20.63 -12.53
N THR A 189 -3.83 -20.79 -11.97
CA THR A 189 -2.57 -20.90 -12.74
C THR A 189 -1.84 -22.24 -12.52
N LEU A 190 -2.47 -23.19 -11.83
CA LEU A 190 -1.85 -24.47 -11.43
C LEU A 190 -1.40 -25.33 -12.63
N ALA A 191 -2.05 -25.18 -13.78
CA ALA A 191 -1.80 -25.98 -14.98
C ALA A 191 -0.61 -25.50 -15.83
N ASP A 192 -0.03 -24.35 -15.51
CA ASP A 192 0.90 -23.62 -16.37
C ASP A 192 2.26 -23.36 -15.70
N GLU A 193 3.27 -23.00 -16.51
CA GLU A 193 4.60 -22.63 -16.02
C GLU A 193 4.59 -21.19 -15.49
N ASN A 194 4.33 -21.06 -14.19
CA ASN A 194 4.42 -19.80 -13.47
C ASN A 194 5.87 -19.30 -13.36
N ALA A 195 6.02 -17.99 -13.14
CA ALA A 195 7.33 -17.39 -12.88
C ALA A 195 8.04 -18.06 -11.69
N ALA A 196 9.37 -18.17 -11.77
CA ALA A 196 10.18 -18.88 -10.76
C ALA A 196 10.01 -18.32 -9.33
N GLU A 197 9.67 -17.04 -9.20
CA GLU A 197 9.47 -16.37 -7.91
C GLU A 197 8.05 -16.52 -7.34
N TRP A 198 7.14 -17.18 -8.06
CA TRP A 198 5.73 -17.34 -7.66
C TRP A 198 5.58 -18.19 -6.41
N ASP A 199 6.21 -19.37 -6.40
CA ASP A 199 6.07 -20.32 -5.30
C ASP A 199 6.49 -19.70 -3.95
N ASP A 200 7.64 -19.03 -3.93
CA ASP A 200 8.16 -18.39 -2.73
C ASP A 200 7.27 -17.21 -2.31
N LEU A 201 6.73 -16.44 -3.28
CA LEU A 201 5.79 -15.36 -2.98
C LEU A 201 4.50 -15.88 -2.34
N PHE A 202 3.93 -16.96 -2.88
CA PHE A 202 2.73 -17.59 -2.34
C PHE A 202 2.99 -18.10 -0.91
N ILE A 203 4.06 -18.87 -0.72
CA ILE A 203 4.40 -19.47 0.58
C ILE A 203 4.66 -18.37 1.61
N ASP A 204 5.52 -17.40 1.30
CA ASP A 204 5.86 -16.32 2.24
C ASP A 204 4.63 -15.45 2.56
N GLY A 205 3.76 -15.20 1.58
CA GLY A 205 2.53 -14.42 1.77
C GLY A 205 1.55 -15.11 2.71
N VAL A 206 1.22 -16.39 2.44
CA VAL A 206 0.27 -17.15 3.27
C VAL A 206 0.85 -17.46 4.65
N ALA A 207 2.13 -17.81 4.75
CA ALA A 207 2.79 -18.01 6.03
C ALA A 207 2.79 -16.74 6.89
N ASN A 208 3.03 -15.57 6.27
CA ASN A 208 2.93 -14.29 6.98
C ASN A 208 1.50 -13.97 7.41
N PHE A 209 0.46 -14.33 6.64
CA PHE A 209 -0.92 -14.19 7.12
C PHE A 209 -1.18 -15.07 8.36
N LEU A 210 -0.71 -16.31 8.37
CA LEU A 210 -0.96 -17.27 9.44
C LEU A 210 -0.13 -17.05 10.71
N LYS A 211 1.07 -16.47 10.58
CA LYS A 211 2.03 -16.30 11.69
C LYS A 211 2.45 -14.86 11.92
N GLY A 212 1.92 -13.93 11.14
CA GLY A 212 2.30 -12.53 11.19
C GLY A 212 1.87 -11.89 12.50
N PHE A 213 2.85 -11.55 13.34
CA PHE A 213 2.55 -10.81 14.55
C PHE A 213 2.33 -9.32 14.26
N VAL A 214 1.10 -8.86 14.52
CA VAL A 214 0.74 -7.44 14.47
C VAL A 214 0.58 -6.88 15.87
N LEU A 215 1.36 -5.86 16.21
CA LEU A 215 1.07 -5.06 17.39
C LEU A 215 -0.22 -4.24 17.15
N PRO A 216 -1.22 -4.28 18.05
CA PRO A 216 -2.48 -3.55 17.87
C PRO A 216 -2.34 -2.03 17.69
N SER A 217 -1.18 -1.46 18.04
CA SER A 217 -0.86 -0.05 17.90
C SER A 217 0.31 0.23 16.94
N ALA A 218 0.79 -0.77 16.19
CA ALA A 218 1.87 -0.56 15.23
C ALA A 218 1.43 0.36 14.10
N GLN A 219 0.17 0.23 13.68
CA GLN A 219 -0.40 1.02 12.62
C GLN A 219 -1.32 2.11 13.18
N LEU A 220 -1.08 3.35 12.77
CA LEU A 220 -1.92 4.50 13.14
C LEU A 220 -2.71 4.95 11.92
N ASP A 221 -4.03 4.91 12.06
CA ASP A 221 -4.90 5.49 11.04
C ASP A 221 -4.68 7.01 10.90
N HIS A 222 -5.11 7.53 9.75
CA HIS A 222 -4.94 8.94 9.39
C HIS A 222 -5.55 9.89 10.43
N ALA A 223 -6.74 9.57 10.96
CA ALA A 223 -7.42 10.41 11.94
C ALA A 223 -6.64 10.49 13.26
N ARG A 224 -6.12 9.36 13.74
CA ARG A 224 -5.33 9.25 14.96
C ARG A 224 -3.96 9.91 14.79
N ARG A 225 -3.31 9.73 13.64
CA ARG A 225 -2.04 10.42 13.32
C ARG A 225 -2.22 11.93 13.34
N ARG A 226 -3.31 12.44 12.75
CA ARG A 226 -3.68 13.85 12.76
C ARG A 226 -3.96 14.37 14.17
N GLU A 227 -4.69 13.61 14.99
CA GLU A 227 -4.93 13.95 16.40
C GLU A 227 -3.62 14.08 17.18
N LEU A 228 -2.68 13.14 16.98
CA LEU A 228 -1.38 13.17 17.62
C LEU A 228 -0.53 14.38 17.17
N GLU A 229 -0.54 14.72 15.89
CA GLU A 229 0.15 15.92 15.38
C GLU A 229 -0.44 17.21 15.96
N ALA A 230 -1.78 17.33 15.98
CA ALA A 230 -2.47 18.46 16.59
C ALA A 230 -2.14 18.59 18.08
N PHE A 231 -2.16 17.48 18.80
CA PHE A 231 -1.78 17.43 20.21
C PHE A 231 -0.32 17.86 20.44
N VAL A 232 0.62 17.43 19.60
CA VAL A 232 2.04 17.84 19.69
C VAL A 232 2.20 19.33 19.37
N ALA A 233 1.51 19.84 18.34
CA ALA A 233 1.55 21.25 17.96
C ALA A 233 1.03 22.15 19.09
N ASP A 234 -0.09 21.78 19.71
CA ASP A 234 -0.70 22.51 20.84
C ASP A 234 0.20 22.50 22.08
N ASN A 235 0.95 21.43 22.32
CA ASN A 235 1.80 21.28 23.51
C ASN A 235 3.22 21.84 23.36
N ARG A 236 3.75 21.97 22.13
CA ARG A 236 5.05 22.64 21.88
C ARG A 236 5.05 24.10 22.32
N ALA A 237 3.89 24.76 22.35
CA ALA A 237 3.79 26.14 22.82
C ALA A 237 3.90 26.30 24.36
N ASN A 238 3.84 25.22 25.15
CA ASN A 238 3.77 25.35 26.61
C ASN A 238 3.94 24.02 27.39
N VAL A 239 5.11 23.39 27.30
CA VAL A 239 5.45 22.16 28.06
C VAL A 239 5.15 22.30 29.57
N GLY A 240 5.27 23.50 30.15
CA GLY A 240 4.89 23.79 31.53
C GLY A 240 3.37 23.83 31.79
N ARG A 241 2.56 24.29 30.82
CA ARG A 241 1.09 24.28 30.90
C ARG A 241 0.51 22.88 30.66
N PHE A 242 1.17 22.09 29.81
CA PHE A 242 0.88 20.68 29.58
C PHE A 242 0.98 19.87 30.88
N MET A 243 2.11 19.96 31.60
CA MET A 243 2.26 19.32 32.91
C MET A 243 1.24 19.85 33.93
N GLY A 244 0.90 21.14 33.88
CA GLY A 244 -0.09 21.74 34.78
C GLY A 244 -1.55 21.32 34.53
N ARG A 245 -1.95 21.08 33.27
CA ARG A 245 -3.33 20.70 32.92
C ARG A 245 -3.62 19.23 33.22
N VAL A 246 -2.67 18.34 32.90
CA VAL A 246 -2.74 16.92 33.26
C VAL A 246 -2.82 16.73 34.78
N MET A 247 -2.10 17.54 35.56
CA MET A 247 -2.17 17.49 37.02
C MET A 247 -3.51 17.98 37.58
N ARG A 248 -4.22 18.86 36.87
CA ARG A 248 -5.47 19.49 37.31
C ARG A 248 -6.71 18.68 36.93
N GLU A 249 -6.72 18.05 35.76
CA GLU A 249 -7.85 17.20 35.31
C GLU A 249 -7.83 15.80 35.93
N VAL A 250 -6.69 15.36 36.45
CA VAL A 250 -6.56 14.08 37.17
C VAL A 250 -5.82 14.31 38.49
N PRO A 251 -6.49 14.72 39.59
CA PRO A 251 -5.84 15.11 40.84
C PRO A 251 -4.97 14.01 41.48
N GLN A 252 -5.26 12.75 41.15
CA GLN A 252 -4.54 11.55 41.57
C GLN A 252 -3.14 11.43 40.94
N VAL A 253 -2.86 12.21 39.89
CA VAL A 253 -1.66 12.11 39.04
C VAL A 253 -0.44 12.79 39.66
N ALA A 254 -0.56 13.64 40.68
CA ALA A 254 0.60 14.10 41.45
C ALA A 254 1.33 12.92 42.15
N ASN A 255 0.57 11.96 42.69
CA ASN A 255 1.13 10.71 43.25
C ASN A 255 1.43 9.64 42.19
N HIS A 256 0.96 9.83 40.95
CA HIS A 256 1.16 8.91 39.83
C HIS A 256 2.30 9.35 38.89
N PHE A 257 2.66 10.63 38.83
CA PHE A 257 3.82 11.14 38.08
C PHE A 257 5.13 10.58 38.61
N GLY A 258 5.28 10.45 39.94
CA GLY A 258 6.41 9.75 40.55
C GLY A 258 6.42 8.23 40.30
N LYS A 259 5.30 7.64 39.84
CA LYS A 259 5.20 6.22 39.46
C LYS A 259 5.34 5.98 37.95
N VAL A 260 5.00 6.96 37.11
CA VAL A 260 5.07 6.89 35.64
C VAL A 260 6.39 7.48 35.11
N PHE A 261 6.95 8.50 35.76
CA PHE A 261 8.24 9.11 35.42
C PHE A 261 9.34 8.86 36.47
N GLY A 262 8.99 8.34 37.65
CA GLY A 262 9.98 7.78 38.57
C GLY A 262 10.45 6.42 38.07
N LYS A 263 11.72 6.09 38.36
CA LYS A 263 12.46 4.88 37.93
C LYS A 263 11.86 3.53 38.38
N LYS A 264 10.58 3.27 38.14
CA LYS A 264 10.11 1.91 37.88
C LYS A 264 9.92 1.84 36.38
N LYS A 265 10.87 1.16 35.71
CA LYS A 265 10.60 0.64 34.37
C LYS A 265 9.21 0.01 34.43
N PRO A 266 8.21 0.42 33.62
CA PRO A 266 7.06 -0.45 33.41
C PRO A 266 7.65 -1.83 33.13
N ALA A 267 7.10 -2.90 33.71
CA ALA A 267 7.54 -4.26 33.38
C ALA A 267 7.66 -4.27 31.86
N ALA A 268 8.88 -4.43 31.35
CA ALA A 268 9.14 -4.21 29.94
C ALA A 268 8.17 -5.14 29.22
N THR A 269 7.20 -4.59 28.49
CA THR A 269 6.28 -5.40 27.71
C THR A 269 7.17 -6.29 26.87
N ASP A 270 7.10 -7.60 27.12
CA ASP A 270 7.99 -8.54 26.47
C ASP A 270 7.48 -8.74 25.04
N TYR A 271 7.89 -7.83 24.16
CA TYR A 271 7.51 -7.84 22.76
C TYR A 271 7.97 -9.14 22.08
N ALA A 272 9.04 -9.77 22.56
CA ALA A 272 9.47 -11.08 22.04
C ALA A 272 8.50 -12.18 22.46
N ALA A 273 8.02 -12.18 23.70
CA ALA A 273 6.98 -13.12 24.14
C ALA A 273 5.63 -12.88 23.45
N LEU A 274 5.23 -11.61 23.23
CA LEU A 274 4.01 -11.29 22.48
C LEU A 274 4.11 -11.69 21.01
N ALA A 275 5.28 -11.46 20.38
CA ALA A 275 5.55 -11.91 19.02
C ALA A 275 5.49 -13.44 18.92
N ALA A 276 6.19 -14.15 19.81
CA ALA A 276 6.18 -15.62 19.85
C ALA A 276 4.79 -16.22 20.12
N GLU A 277 3.92 -15.51 20.86
CA GLU A 277 2.52 -15.93 21.04
C GLU A 277 1.68 -15.68 19.79
N GLY A 278 1.89 -14.55 19.09
CA GLY A 278 1.19 -14.22 17.86
C GLY A 278 1.67 -14.97 16.62
N GLU A 279 2.87 -15.56 16.66
CA GLU A 279 3.39 -16.46 15.62
C GLU A 279 2.71 -17.84 15.62
N LYS A 280 1.94 -18.17 16.68
CA LYS A 280 1.23 -19.45 16.75
C LYS A 280 -0.02 -19.41 15.89
N VAL A 281 -0.08 -20.34 14.93
CA VAL A 281 -1.30 -20.60 14.16
C VAL A 281 -2.41 -21.07 15.10
N THR A 282 -3.51 -20.33 15.11
CA THR A 282 -4.69 -20.63 15.91
C THR A 282 -5.52 -21.76 15.29
N ALA A 283 -6.45 -22.32 16.07
CA ALA A 283 -7.42 -23.30 15.54
C ALA A 283 -8.28 -22.71 14.40
N TYR A 284 -8.64 -21.43 14.50
CA TYR A 284 -9.42 -20.74 13.46
C TYR A 284 -8.64 -20.59 12.15
N GLU A 285 -7.36 -20.23 12.23
CA GLU A 285 -6.48 -20.13 11.07
C GLU A 285 -6.17 -21.50 10.46
N SER A 286 -6.07 -22.54 11.29
CA SER A 286 -5.93 -23.93 10.82
C SER A 286 -7.17 -24.40 10.07
N GLU A 287 -8.37 -24.18 10.63
CA GLU A 287 -9.64 -24.50 9.96
C GLU A 287 -9.82 -23.71 8.64
N TRP A 288 -9.39 -22.45 8.61
CA TRP A 288 -9.39 -21.65 7.39
C TRP A 288 -8.43 -22.21 6.34
N LEU A 289 -7.19 -22.57 6.72
CA LEU A 289 -6.20 -23.13 5.81
C LEU A 289 -6.68 -24.46 5.23
N ASP A 290 -7.24 -25.34 6.07
CA ASP A 290 -7.83 -26.62 5.65
C ASP A 290 -8.94 -26.39 4.62
N ALA A 291 -9.79 -25.38 4.83
CA ALA A 291 -10.86 -25.04 3.89
C ALA A 291 -10.33 -24.51 2.55
N MET A 292 -9.24 -23.73 2.56
CA MET A 292 -8.62 -23.23 1.33
C MET A 292 -7.97 -24.35 0.53
N ILE A 293 -7.23 -25.24 1.20
CA ILE A 293 -6.58 -26.40 0.56
C ILE A 293 -7.62 -27.41 0.04
N ALA A 294 -8.69 -27.65 0.79
CA ALA A 294 -9.72 -28.59 0.37
C ALA A 294 -10.65 -28.07 -0.75
N ALA A 295 -10.48 -26.81 -1.18
CA ALA A 295 -11.43 -26.13 -2.06
C ALA A 295 -11.50 -26.74 -3.47
N ASP A 296 -10.35 -27.15 -4.02
CA ASP A 296 -10.27 -27.81 -5.34
C ASP A 296 -10.33 -29.35 -5.26
N GLY A 297 -10.27 -29.90 -4.03
CA GLY A 297 -10.42 -31.32 -3.73
C GLY A 297 -9.14 -32.14 -3.85
N GLU A 298 -8.00 -31.53 -4.17
CA GLU A 298 -6.68 -32.17 -4.20
C GLU A 298 -5.70 -31.39 -3.30
N VAL A 299 -4.51 -31.95 -3.07
CA VAL A 299 -3.43 -31.22 -2.37
C VAL A 299 -2.26 -31.14 -3.33
N ASP A 300 -1.94 -29.94 -3.78
CA ASP A 300 -0.88 -29.73 -4.77
C ASP A 300 0.52 -29.63 -4.13
N ALA A 301 1.53 -29.54 -5.01
CA ALA A 301 2.93 -29.47 -4.58
C ALA A 301 3.26 -28.17 -3.80
N LEU A 302 2.61 -27.06 -4.13
CA LEU A 302 2.81 -25.77 -3.48
C LEU A 302 2.16 -25.75 -2.10
N GLU A 303 0.97 -26.31 -1.97
CA GLU A 303 0.28 -26.50 -0.69
C GLU A 303 1.04 -27.46 0.24
N THR A 304 1.58 -28.55 -0.32
CA THR A 304 2.45 -29.47 0.43
C THR A 304 3.67 -28.73 0.99
N ARG A 305 4.30 -27.86 0.19
CA ARG A 305 5.42 -27.02 0.63
C ARG A 305 5.02 -25.99 1.68
N LEU A 306 3.85 -25.38 1.54
CA LEU A 306 3.29 -24.45 2.53
C LEU A 306 3.07 -25.14 3.87
N ILE A 307 2.41 -26.31 3.89
CA ILE A 307 2.19 -27.09 5.11
C ILE A 307 3.53 -27.45 5.77
N ALA A 308 4.51 -27.91 4.99
CA ALA A 308 5.84 -28.22 5.50
C ALA A 308 6.53 -26.99 6.12
N ARG A 309 6.47 -25.82 5.46
CA ARG A 309 7.00 -24.56 5.99
C ARG A 309 6.33 -24.17 7.30
N ILE A 310 5.00 -24.27 7.37
CA ILE A 310 4.26 -23.95 8.59
C ILE A 310 4.69 -24.86 9.74
N ALA A 311 4.88 -26.16 9.48
CA ALA A 311 5.30 -27.14 10.47
C ALA A 311 6.77 -26.97 10.92
N GLU A 312 7.67 -26.50 10.05
CA GLU A 312 9.09 -26.29 10.40
C GLU A 312 9.32 -25.09 11.32
N GLU A 313 8.50 -24.04 11.22
CA GLU A 313 8.64 -22.83 12.05
C GLU A 313 7.63 -22.78 13.21
N GLY A 314 6.94 -23.88 13.53
CA GLY A 314 6.04 -24.02 14.69
C GLY A 314 6.65 -24.87 15.80
#